data_AF-A0A7Z9WJB6-F1
#
_entry.id   AF-A0A7Z9WJB6-F1
#
_cell.length_a   1.000
_cell.length_b   1.000
_cell.length_c   1.000
_cell.angle_alpha   90.00
_cell.angle_beta   90.00
_cell.angle_gamma   90.00
#
_symmetry.space_group_name_H-M   'P 1'
#
loop_
_entity.id
_entity.type
_entity.pdbx_description
1 polymer ?
#
loop_
_entity_poly.entity_id
_entity_poly.type
_entity_poly.pdbx_seq_one_letter_code
_entity_poly.pdbx_strand_id
1 'polypeptide(L)' 'MGLETDEQGFFVEADGNMGPLESGRPGIFLAGAATGPKDIPEAVAQGSGAAAKVLSLFAGESSP' A
#
# COMPACT_ATOMS: atom_id res chain seq x y z
N MET A 1 -7.83 -9.39 7.15
CA MET A 1 -7.34 -7.99 7.19
C MET A 1 -8.47 -6.95 7.09
N GLY A 2 -9.68 -7.33 6.63
CA GLY A 2 -10.81 -6.40 6.52
C GLY A 2 -10.58 -5.34 5.45
N LEU A 3 -9.96 -5.76 4.34
CA LEU A 3 -9.66 -4.92 3.18
C LEU A 3 -10.75 -5.13 2.14
N GLU A 4 -11.13 -4.06 1.47
CA GLU A 4 -12.05 -4.09 0.35
C GLU A 4 -11.32 -4.57 -0.91
N THR A 5 -12.08 -5.24 -1.77
CA THR A 5 -11.60 -5.70 -3.07
C THR A 5 -12.52 -5.19 -4.17
N ASP A 6 -11.95 -4.93 -5.34
CA ASP A 6 -12.72 -4.61 -6.54
C ASP A 6 -13.49 -5.83 -7.07
N GLU A 7 -14.21 -5.64 -8.18
CA GLU A 7 -15.00 -6.69 -8.85
C GLU A 7 -14.14 -7.84 -9.39
N GLN A 8 -12.83 -7.62 -9.53
CA GLN A 8 -11.86 -8.60 -10.02
C GLN A 8 -11.13 -9.32 -8.87
N GLY A 9 -11.35 -8.89 -7.62
CA GLY A 9 -10.76 -9.45 -6.40
C GLY A 9 -9.41 -8.86 -6.01
N PHE A 10 -8.98 -7.74 -6.61
CA PHE A 10 -7.77 -7.03 -6.20
C PHE A 10 -8.06 -6.08 -5.04
N PHE A 11 -7.07 -5.85 -4.18
CA PHE A 11 -7.24 -4.92 -3.06
C PHE A 11 -7.35 -3.48 -3.55
N VAL A 12 -8.29 -2.74 -2.96
CA VAL A 12 -8.53 -1.35 -3.30
C VAL A 12 -7.62 -0.45 -2.46
N GLU A 13 -6.92 0.46 -3.13
CA GLU A 13 -6.12 1.52 -2.50
C GLU A 13 -7.03 2.50 -1.76
N ALA A 14 -6.49 3.24 -0.79
CA ALA A 14 -7.26 4.24 -0.07
C ALA A 14 -7.72 5.36 -1.00
N ASP A 15 -9.00 5.72 -0.93
CA ASP A 15 -9.53 6.90 -1.60
C ASP A 15 -8.99 8.22 -0.97
N GLY A 16 -8.71 9.23 -1.78
CA GLY A 16 -8.43 10.60 -1.32
C GLY A 16 -6.95 10.97 -1.13
N ASN A 17 -6.63 11.68 -0.04
CA ASN A 17 -5.30 12.30 0.24
C ASN A 17 -4.24 11.29 0.73
N MET A 18 -4.58 10.02 0.84
CA MET A 18 -3.64 8.93 1.14
C MET A 18 -2.96 8.48 -0.15
N GLY A 19 -1.69 8.11 -0.06
CA GLY A 19 -0.89 7.80 -1.24
C GLY A 19 -1.28 6.48 -1.91
N PRO A 20 -0.83 6.23 -3.15
CA PRO A 20 -1.21 5.08 -3.98
C PRO A 20 -0.66 3.72 -3.48
N LEU A 21 -0.20 3.64 -2.23
CA LEU A 21 0.33 2.43 -1.61
C LEU A 21 -0.36 2.14 -0.28
N GLU A 22 -1.31 2.97 0.12
CA GLU A 22 -2.04 2.83 1.37
C GLU A 22 -3.37 2.13 1.07
N SER A 23 -3.77 1.21 1.93
CA SER A 23 -5.13 0.67 1.88
C SER A 23 -6.07 1.57 2.69
N GLY A 24 -7.38 1.39 2.55
CA GLY A 24 -8.38 2.04 3.41
C GLY A 24 -8.22 1.74 4.92
N ARG A 25 -7.32 0.82 5.29
CA ARG A 25 -6.96 0.50 6.67
C ARG A 25 -5.58 1.06 7.04
N PRO A 26 -5.50 1.97 8.05
CA PRO A 26 -4.22 2.49 8.53
C PRO A 26 -3.24 1.39 8.95
N GLY A 27 -1.96 1.59 8.61
CA GLY A 27 -0.88 0.64 8.89
C GLY A 27 -0.82 -0.55 7.92
N ILE A 28 -1.72 -0.65 6.95
CA ILE A 28 -1.67 -1.66 5.89
C ILE A 28 -1.37 -0.98 4.55
N PHE A 29 -0.29 -1.45 3.92
CA PHE A 29 0.20 -0.95 2.63
C PHE A 29 0.08 -2.02 1.56
N LEU A 30 -0.17 -1.60 0.33
CA LEU A 30 -0.38 -2.46 -0.84
C LEU A 30 0.78 -2.26 -1.83
N ALA A 31 1.16 -3.33 -2.53
CA ALA A 31 2.21 -3.28 -3.54
C ALA A 31 2.09 -4.42 -4.56
N GLY A 32 2.52 -4.15 -5.78
CA GLY A 32 2.59 -5.13 -6.85
C GLY A 32 1.23 -5.68 -7.25
N ALA A 33 1.19 -6.96 -7.64
CA ALA A 33 0.02 -7.62 -8.22
C ALA A 33 -1.20 -7.70 -7.28
N ALA A 34 -1.04 -7.31 -6.00
CA ALA A 34 -2.11 -7.23 -5.01
C ALA A 34 -3.20 -6.19 -5.39
N THR A 35 -2.87 -5.23 -6.25
CA THR A 35 -3.73 -4.10 -6.68
C THR A 35 -4.07 -4.16 -8.17
N GLY A 36 -3.93 -5.34 -8.79
CA GLY A 36 -4.15 -5.54 -10.22
C GLY A 36 -2.91 -6.00 -10.97
N PRO A 37 -3.04 -6.41 -12.24
CA PRO A 37 -1.91 -6.83 -13.08
C PRO A 37 -0.88 -5.70 -13.20
N LYS A 38 0.39 -6.00 -12.92
CA LYS A 38 1.50 -5.04 -12.96
C LYS A 38 2.76 -5.67 -13.54
N ASP A 39 3.56 -4.87 -14.22
CA ASP A 39 4.85 -5.28 -14.75
C ASP A 39 5.91 -5.39 -13.64
N ILE A 40 6.95 -6.18 -13.88
CA ILE A 40 8.00 -6.46 -12.89
C ILE A 40 8.64 -5.19 -12.32
N PRO A 41 9.09 -4.21 -13.15
CA PRO A 41 9.74 -3.01 -12.62
C PRO A 41 8.79 -2.18 -11.74
N GLU A 42 7.51 -2.12 -12.11
CA GLU A 42 6.49 -1.40 -11.36
C GLU A 42 6.20 -2.08 -10.02
N ALA A 43 6.04 -3.42 -10.03
CA ALA A 43 5.84 -4.19 -8.81
C ALA A 43 7.02 -4.04 -7.83
N VAL A 44 8.26 -4.03 -8.34
CA VAL A 44 9.47 -3.80 -7.53
C VAL A 44 9.53 -2.37 -6.98
N ALA A 45 9.18 -1.37 -7.80
CA ALA A 45 9.12 0.02 -7.37
C ALA A 45 8.08 0.21 -6.26
N GLN A 46 6.87 -0.35 -6.43
CA GLN A 46 5.82 -0.30 -5.41
C GLN A 46 6.22 -1.01 -4.12
N GLY A 47 6.85 -2.19 -4.20
CA GLY A 47 7.35 -2.89 -3.02
C GLY A 47 8.37 -2.05 -2.23
N SER A 48 9.27 -1.37 -2.95
CA SER A 48 10.25 -0.46 -2.33
C SER A 48 9.58 0.76 -1.70
N GLY A 49 8.58 1.34 -2.37
CA GLY A 49 7.80 2.46 -1.84
C GLY A 49 6.99 2.10 -0.60
N ALA A 50 6.38 0.91 -0.58
CA ALA A 50 5.62 0.41 0.57
C ALA A 50 6.55 0.20 1.77
N ALA A 51 7.73 -0.38 1.57
CA ALA A 51 8.74 -0.50 2.62
C ALA A 51 9.19 0.86 3.17
N ALA A 52 9.43 1.84 2.29
CA ALA A 52 9.80 3.19 2.72
C ALA A 52 8.70 3.88 3.54
N LYS A 53 7.43 3.70 3.15
CA LYS A 53 6.26 4.22 3.89
C LYS A 53 6.17 3.59 5.29
N VAL A 54 6.34 2.27 5.39
CA VAL A 54 6.36 1.55 6.67
C VAL A 54 7.51 2.04 7.56
N LEU A 55 8.71 2.20 6.99
CA LEU A 55 9.85 2.74 7.73
C LEU A 55 9.59 4.17 8.22
N SER A 56 8.97 5.01 7.39
CA SER A 56 8.59 6.37 7.78
C SER A 56 7.54 6.39 8.89
N LEU A 57 6.59 5.46 8.90
CA LEU A 57 5.60 5.31 9.95
C LEU A 57 6.31 4.99 11.29
N PHE A 58 7.17 3.98 11.30
CA PHE A 58 7.91 3.60 12.52
C PHE A 58 8.93 4.65 12.96
N ALA A 59 9.55 5.38 12.03
CA ALA A 59 10.46 6.48 12.35
C ALA A 59 9.72 7.69 12.94
N GLY A 60 8.47 7.92 12.51
CA GLY A 60 7.60 8.97 13.03
C GLY A 60 6.96 8.63 14.39
N GLU A 61 6.82 7.35 14.73
CA GLU A 61 6.35 6.86 16.04
C GLU A 61 7.43 6.86 17.15
N SER A 62 8.59 7.50 16.90
CA SER A 62 9.50 7.96 17.97
C SER A 62 9.19 9.42 18.35
N SER A 63 8.00 9.66 18.91
CA SER A 63 7.77 10.80 19.79
C SER A 63 7.12 10.28 21.08
N PRO A 64 7.75 10.50 22.26
CA PRO A 64 7.30 9.97 23.55
C PRO A 64 5.98 10.56 24.05
#